data_AF-A0ABD5VV69-F1
#
_entry.id   AF-A0ABD5VV69-F1
#
_cell.length_a   1.000
_cell.length_b   1.000
_cell.length_c   1.000
_cell.angle_alpha   90.00
_cell.angle_beta   90.00
_cell.angle_gamma   90.00
#
_symmetry.space_group_name_H-M   'P 1'
#
loop_
_entity.id
_entity.type
_entity.pdbx_description
1 polymer ?
#
loop_
_entity_poly.entity_id
_entity_poly.type
_entity_poly.pdbx_seq_one_letter_code
_entity_poly.pdbx_strand_id
1 'polypeptide(L)'
;MSSTTSISFRMRDDADEIFEFPIITDPVTFGRRNSVVMVSYTENGTVLVIAGKIPGMNGYYKNYPEVVKGDPQKIKEHQFSRNLLEKVLKELSEYNPETSTAESNSGNRTLSDIYVEVDEEKRDEAVLAMWRVLHRLREEHLEFLKNSDSDEPVEYESLADEVLRITSEFD
;
A
#
# COMPACT_ATOMS: atom_id res chain seq x y z
N MET A 1 10.20 -3.55 -22.16
CA MET A 1 8.72 -3.46 -22.06
C MET A 1 8.39 -2.20 -21.30
N SER A 2 7.36 -1.45 -21.71
CA SER A 2 6.98 -0.17 -21.09
C SER A 2 6.20 -0.44 -19.80
N SER A 3 6.64 0.14 -18.67
CA SER A 3 5.88 0.12 -17.42
C SER A 3 4.52 0.80 -17.60
N THR A 4 3.46 0.24 -17.03
CA THR A 4 2.14 0.88 -16.98
C THR A 4 2.02 1.61 -15.65
N THR A 5 1.96 2.94 -15.69
CA THR A 5 1.76 3.79 -14.51
C THR A 5 0.31 3.81 -14.04
N SER A 6 0.13 4.03 -12.74
CA SER A 6 -1.18 4.11 -12.09
C SER A 6 -2.00 5.31 -12.56
N ILE A 7 -3.32 5.27 -12.32
CA ILE A 7 -4.24 6.37 -12.66
C ILE A 7 -3.87 7.61 -11.85
N SER A 8 -3.62 7.46 -10.55
CA SER A 8 -3.20 8.57 -9.67
C SER A 8 -1.88 9.21 -10.11
N PHE A 9 -0.96 8.45 -10.70
CA PHE A 9 0.28 8.99 -11.25
C PHE A 9 0.04 9.79 -12.52
N ARG A 10 -0.85 9.31 -13.40
CA ARG A 10 -1.17 9.98 -14.67
C ARG A 10 -2.00 11.24 -14.47
N MET A 11 -2.97 11.20 -13.57
CA MET A 11 -3.87 12.31 -13.31
C MET A 11 -3.30 13.34 -12.34
N ARG A 12 -2.05 13.17 -11.87
CA ARG A 12 -1.47 14.02 -10.85
C ARG A 12 -1.47 15.50 -11.20
N ASP A 13 -1.19 15.81 -12.46
CA ASP A 13 -1.08 17.20 -12.92
C ASP A 13 -2.42 17.75 -13.42
N ASP A 14 -3.40 16.87 -13.66
CA ASP A 14 -4.71 17.20 -14.25
C ASP A 14 -5.87 17.12 -13.24
N ALA A 15 -5.61 16.70 -12.00
CA ALA A 15 -6.65 16.64 -10.97
C ALA A 15 -6.97 18.03 -10.43
N ASP A 16 -8.26 18.28 -10.24
CA ASP A 16 -8.75 19.56 -9.73
C ASP A 16 -8.36 19.77 -8.26
N GLU A 17 -8.41 18.71 -7.45
CA GLU A 17 -7.99 18.75 -6.05
C GLU A 17 -7.18 17.52 -5.65
N ILE A 18 -6.18 17.75 -4.79
CA ILE A 18 -5.30 16.71 -4.24
C ILE A 18 -5.18 16.91 -2.74
N PHE A 19 -5.58 15.90 -1.98
CA PHE A 19 -5.41 15.82 -0.55
C PHE A 19 -4.30 14.81 -0.23
N GLU A 20 -3.27 15.25 0.50
CA GLU A 20 -2.18 14.37 0.91
C GLU A 20 -2.41 13.81 2.31
N PHE A 21 -2.27 12.50 2.45
CA PHE A 21 -2.40 11.77 3.70
C PHE A 21 -1.08 11.10 4.10
N PRO A 22 -0.45 11.46 5.22
CA PRO A 22 0.84 10.89 5.60
C PRO A 22 0.70 9.43 6.06
N ILE A 23 1.44 8.52 5.43
CA ILE A 23 1.46 7.08 5.74
C ILE A 23 2.57 6.76 6.75
N ILE A 24 3.82 7.09 6.40
CA ILE A 24 5.03 6.86 7.21
C ILE A 24 5.87 8.13 7.15
N THR A 25 6.35 8.54 8.32
CA THR A 25 7.42 9.53 8.47
C THR A 25 8.63 8.75 8.94
N ASP A 26 9.64 8.59 8.09
CA ASP A 26 10.92 8.04 8.53
C ASP A 26 11.63 9.11 9.36
N PRO A 27 11.87 8.89 10.66
CA PRO A 27 12.48 9.88 11.53
C PRO A 27 13.96 10.13 11.22
N VAL A 28 14.64 9.21 10.52
CA VAL A 28 16.07 9.28 10.19
C VAL A 28 16.28 9.97 8.85
N THR A 29 15.48 9.62 7.85
CA THR A 29 15.61 10.20 6.49
C THR A 29 14.71 11.41 6.24
N PHE A 30 13.83 11.74 7.20
CA PHE A 30 12.72 12.69 7.02
C PHE A 30 11.82 12.38 5.81
N GLY A 31 11.94 11.16 5.26
CA GLY A 31 11.18 10.71 4.11
C GLY A 31 9.70 10.60 4.48
N ARG A 32 8.86 11.40 3.83
CA ARG A 32 7.40 11.29 3.92
C ARG A 32 6.87 10.45 2.77
N ARG A 33 6.28 9.30 3.10
CA ARG A 33 5.43 8.58 2.14
C ARG A 33 3.98 9.01 2.39
N ASN A 34 3.38 9.66 1.40
CA ASN A 34 2.01 10.13 1.46
C ASN A 34 1.13 9.28 0.52
N SER A 35 -0.05 8.88 1.00
CA SER A 35 -1.19 8.53 0.17
C SER A 35 -1.83 9.80 -0.35
N VAL A 36 -2.60 9.69 -1.41
CA VAL A 36 -3.33 10.82 -1.98
C VAL A 36 -4.79 10.46 -2.16
N VAL A 37 -5.67 11.42 -1.90
CA VAL A 37 -7.04 11.41 -2.41
C VAL A 37 -7.12 12.51 -3.45
N MET A 38 -7.51 12.14 -4.67
CA MET A 38 -7.60 13.06 -5.80
C MET A 38 -9.04 13.15 -6.25
N VAL A 39 -9.44 14.34 -6.66
CA VAL A 39 -10.78 14.63 -7.16
C VAL A 39 -10.65 15.22 -8.56
N SER A 40 -11.42 14.67 -9.50
CA SER A 40 -11.49 15.17 -10.86
C SER A 40 -12.95 15.27 -11.31
N TYR A 41 -13.35 16.45 -11.77
CA TYR A 41 -14.70 16.70 -12.28
C TYR A 41 -14.80 16.23 -13.73
N THR A 42 -15.86 15.50 -14.06
CA THR A 42 -16.12 15.05 -15.43
C THR A 42 -17.13 15.98 -16.11
N GLU A 43 -17.11 16.01 -17.44
CA GLU A 43 -18.04 16.83 -18.23
C GLU A 43 -19.52 16.41 -18.07
N ASN A 44 -19.78 15.22 -17.50
CA ASN A 44 -21.12 14.66 -17.36
C ASN A 44 -21.78 14.99 -16.02
N GLY A 45 -21.17 15.85 -15.19
CA GLY A 45 -21.65 16.19 -13.85
C GLY A 45 -21.37 15.11 -12.80
N THR A 46 -20.48 14.16 -13.11
CA THR A 46 -19.95 13.19 -12.14
C THR A 46 -18.57 13.62 -11.67
N VAL A 47 -18.14 13.07 -10.55
CA VAL A 47 -16.86 13.32 -9.93
C VAL A 47 -16.14 11.99 -9.73
N LEU A 48 -14.93 11.91 -10.23
CA LEU A 48 -14.02 10.79 -10.04
C LEU A 48 -13.17 11.05 -8.79
N VAL A 49 -13.29 10.19 -7.78
CA VAL A 49 -12.50 10.25 -6.55
C VAL A 49 -11.53 9.07 -6.51
N ILE A 50 -10.23 9.36 -6.44
CA ILE A 50 -9.15 8.36 -6.55
C ILE A 50 -8.32 8.36 -5.28
N ALA A 51 -8.24 7.22 -4.60
CA ALA A 51 -7.25 6.97 -3.56
C ALA A 51 -6.02 6.30 -4.19
N GLY A 52 -4.87 6.99 -4.17
CA GLY A 52 -3.60 6.51 -4.71
C GLY A 52 -2.53 6.29 -3.64
N LYS A 53 -1.52 5.48 -3.97
CA LYS A 53 -0.41 5.10 -3.04
C LYS A 53 -0.95 4.55 -1.73
N ILE A 54 -1.84 3.57 -1.83
CA ILE A 54 -2.60 3.05 -0.71
C ILE A 54 -1.67 2.28 0.26
N PRO A 55 -1.74 2.52 1.58
CA PRO A 55 -0.91 1.81 2.56
C PRO A 55 -1.13 0.29 2.48
N GLY A 56 -0.04 -0.47 2.51
CA GLY A 56 -0.10 -1.93 2.47
C GLY A 56 -0.51 -2.56 1.14
N MET A 57 -0.77 -1.79 0.07
CA MET A 57 -1.21 -2.34 -1.22
C MET A 57 -0.07 -2.73 -2.18
N ASN A 58 1.15 -2.26 -1.93
CA ASN A 58 2.33 -2.63 -2.73
C ASN A 58 2.63 -4.15 -2.68
N GLY A 59 2.16 -4.85 -1.65
CA GLY A 59 2.26 -6.31 -1.51
C GLY A 59 1.21 -7.10 -2.30
N TYR A 60 0.21 -6.44 -2.88
CA TYR A 60 -0.76 -7.13 -3.73
C TYR A 60 -0.15 -7.43 -5.10
N TYR A 61 -0.21 -8.69 -5.56
CA TYR A 61 0.34 -9.12 -6.84
C TYR A 61 -0.76 -9.76 -7.68
N LYS A 62 -1.13 -9.14 -8.80
CA LYS A 62 -2.18 -9.65 -9.68
C LYS A 62 -1.76 -10.92 -10.44
N ASN A 63 -0.47 -11.08 -10.71
CA ASN A 63 0.12 -12.26 -11.33
C ASN A 63 0.68 -13.27 -10.31
N TYR A 64 0.12 -13.28 -9.09
CA TYR A 64 0.35 -14.35 -8.12
C TYR A 64 -0.14 -15.72 -8.67
N PRO A 65 0.56 -16.84 -8.42
CA PRO A 65 1.80 -16.97 -7.64
C PRO A 65 3.08 -16.82 -8.46
N GLU A 66 3.02 -16.59 -9.76
CA GLU A 66 4.14 -16.72 -10.71
C GLU A 66 5.38 -15.90 -10.31
N VAL A 67 5.19 -14.74 -9.68
CA VAL A 67 6.23 -13.79 -9.26
C VAL A 67 6.71 -13.92 -7.81
N VAL A 68 6.04 -14.73 -6.99
CA VAL A 68 6.33 -14.85 -5.53
C VAL A 68 6.67 -16.28 -5.10
N LYS A 69 6.79 -17.22 -6.04
CA LYS A 69 7.14 -18.62 -5.75
C LYS A 69 8.43 -18.68 -4.92
N GLY A 70 8.31 -19.18 -3.70
CA GLY A 70 9.45 -19.46 -2.81
C GLY A 70 9.88 -18.31 -1.90
N ASP A 71 9.14 -17.22 -1.83
CA ASP A 71 9.40 -16.09 -0.92
C ASP A 71 8.27 -16.00 0.15
N PRO A 72 8.48 -16.58 1.36
CA PRO A 72 7.46 -16.60 2.41
C PRO A 72 6.98 -15.21 2.82
N GLN A 73 7.87 -14.22 2.80
CA GLN A 73 7.54 -12.85 3.17
C GLN A 73 6.61 -12.21 2.13
N LYS A 74 6.89 -12.37 0.84
CA LYS A 74 5.98 -11.88 -0.22
C LYS A 74 4.63 -12.58 -0.22
N ILE A 75 4.58 -13.85 0.15
CA ILE A 75 3.31 -14.58 0.32
C ILE A 75 2.50 -13.96 1.48
N LYS A 76 3.15 -13.69 2.61
CA LYS A 76 2.53 -13.06 3.79
C LYS A 76 2.02 -11.65 3.45
N GLU A 77 2.82 -10.84 2.78
CA GLU A 77 2.44 -9.50 2.30
C GLU A 77 1.26 -9.58 1.32
N HIS A 78 1.28 -10.51 0.36
CA HIS A 78 0.18 -10.69 -0.59
C HIS A 78 -1.13 -11.02 0.09
N GLN A 79 -1.12 -11.95 1.04
CA GLN A 79 -2.30 -12.34 1.81
C GLN A 79 -2.83 -11.17 2.64
N PHE A 80 -1.94 -10.42 3.29
CA PHE A 80 -2.30 -9.22 4.02
C PHE A 80 -2.96 -8.17 3.11
N SER A 81 -2.31 -7.79 2.00
CA SER A 81 -2.84 -6.82 1.05
C SER A 81 -4.18 -7.25 0.46
N ARG A 82 -4.35 -8.55 0.16
CA ARG A 82 -5.62 -9.09 -0.35
C ARG A 82 -6.74 -8.94 0.68
N ASN A 83 -6.48 -9.30 1.95
CA ASN A 83 -7.47 -9.17 3.02
C ASN A 83 -7.87 -7.70 3.23
N LEU A 84 -6.89 -6.78 3.16
CA LEU A 84 -7.17 -5.35 3.22
C LEU A 84 -8.07 -4.91 2.05
N LEU A 85 -7.76 -5.32 0.83
CA LEU A 85 -8.52 -4.96 -0.36
C LEU A 85 -9.97 -5.43 -0.26
N GLU A 86 -10.19 -6.69 0.15
CA GLU A 86 -11.55 -7.24 0.32
C GLU A 86 -12.37 -6.44 1.33
N LYS A 87 -11.77 -6.03 2.47
CA LYS A 87 -12.43 -5.16 3.46
C LYS A 87 -12.78 -3.79 2.88
N VAL A 88 -11.87 -3.18 2.12
CA VAL A 88 -12.05 -1.84 1.54
C VAL A 88 -13.15 -1.83 0.49
N LEU A 89 -13.14 -2.80 -0.42
CA LEU A 89 -14.18 -2.91 -1.45
C LEU A 89 -15.55 -3.13 -0.83
N LYS A 90 -15.62 -3.85 0.28
CA LYS A 90 -16.87 -4.03 1.05
C LYS A 90 -17.33 -2.73 1.71
N GLU A 91 -16.43 -1.94 2.28
CA GLU A 91 -16.77 -0.67 2.94
C GLU A 91 -17.22 0.38 1.93
N LEU A 92 -16.58 0.43 0.76
CA LEU A 92 -16.91 1.38 -0.29
C LEU A 92 -18.01 0.86 -1.24
N SER A 93 -18.62 -0.29 -0.96
CA SER A 93 -19.50 -0.98 -1.92
C SER A 93 -20.69 -0.14 -2.40
N GLU A 94 -21.14 0.82 -1.59
CA GLU A 94 -22.23 1.75 -1.96
C GLU A 94 -21.85 2.72 -3.08
N TYR A 95 -20.55 2.91 -3.32
CA TYR A 95 -19.98 3.79 -4.34
C TYR A 95 -19.46 3.03 -5.57
N ASN A 96 -19.69 1.71 -5.67
CA ASN A 96 -19.20 0.84 -6.75
C ASN A 96 -17.68 1.00 -7.03
N PRO A 97 -16.81 0.62 -6.07
CA PRO A 97 -15.39 0.90 -6.15
C PRO A 97 -14.70 0.04 -7.21
N GLU A 98 -13.83 0.68 -7.98
CA GLU A 98 -12.96 0.06 -8.97
C GLU A 98 -11.49 0.15 -8.54
N THR A 99 -10.63 -0.66 -9.17
CA THR A 99 -9.21 -0.75 -8.82
C THR A 99 -8.33 -0.57 -10.04
N SER A 100 -7.22 0.13 -9.87
CA SER A 100 -6.17 0.26 -10.88
C SER A 100 -4.91 -0.49 -10.45
N THR A 101 -4.18 -1.04 -11.42
CA THR A 101 -2.90 -1.73 -11.18
C THR A 101 -1.76 -1.06 -11.93
N ALA A 102 -0.61 -0.94 -11.29
CA ALA A 102 0.63 -0.53 -11.93
C ALA A 102 1.44 -1.77 -12.34
N GLU A 103 2.11 -1.70 -13.50
CA GLU A 103 3.01 -2.76 -13.98
C GLU A 103 4.45 -2.26 -13.98
N SER A 104 5.31 -2.95 -13.24
CA SER A 104 6.74 -2.70 -13.19
C SER A 104 7.48 -3.26 -14.42
N ASN A 105 8.72 -2.83 -14.63
CA ASN A 105 9.55 -3.30 -15.75
C ASN A 105 9.86 -4.81 -15.71
N SER A 106 9.74 -5.46 -14.54
CA SER A 106 9.88 -6.91 -14.40
C SER A 106 8.61 -7.68 -14.73
N GLY A 107 7.52 -6.99 -15.14
CA GLY A 107 6.20 -7.58 -15.39
C GLY A 107 5.35 -7.78 -14.14
N ASN A 108 5.82 -7.37 -12.95
CA ASN A 108 5.03 -7.49 -11.72
C ASN A 108 3.89 -6.47 -11.76
N ARG A 109 2.67 -6.92 -11.46
CA ARG A 109 1.47 -6.08 -11.42
C ARG A 109 1.00 -5.90 -9.99
N THR A 110 1.06 -4.67 -9.49
CA THR A 110 0.64 -4.33 -8.12
C THR A 110 -0.59 -3.44 -8.13
N LEU A 111 -1.48 -3.61 -7.14
CA LEU A 111 -2.59 -2.69 -6.98
C LEU A 111 -2.05 -1.32 -6.56
N SER A 112 -2.47 -0.28 -7.25
CA SER A 112 -1.99 1.08 -7.00
C SER A 112 -3.08 1.99 -6.46
N ASP A 113 -4.26 1.92 -7.08
CA ASP A 113 -5.34 2.86 -6.79
C ASP A 113 -6.67 2.14 -6.60
N ILE A 114 -7.54 2.77 -5.82
CA ILE A 114 -8.97 2.48 -5.72
C ILE A 114 -9.68 3.77 -6.08
N TYR A 115 -10.69 3.70 -6.94
CA TYR A 115 -11.43 4.87 -7.37
C TYR A 115 -12.93 4.60 -7.42
N VAL A 116 -13.71 5.66 -7.28
CA VAL A 116 -15.17 5.66 -7.39
C VAL A 116 -15.60 6.83 -8.25
N GLU A 117 -16.65 6.63 -9.03
CA GLU A 117 -17.32 7.69 -9.77
C GLU A 117 -18.69 7.92 -9.12
N VAL A 118 -18.95 9.16 -8.71
CA VAL A 118 -20.16 9.55 -7.99
C VAL A 118 -20.75 10.83 -8.56
N ASP A 119 -22.03 11.07 -8.32
CA ASP A 119 -22.63 12.38 -8.63
C ASP A 119 -21.94 13.48 -7.80
N GLU A 120 -21.88 14.70 -8.35
CA GLU A 120 -21.23 15.85 -7.70
C GLU A 120 -21.73 16.09 -6.27
N GLU A 121 -23.02 15.88 -6.00
CA GLU A 121 -23.62 16.04 -4.67
C GLU A 121 -23.06 15.07 -3.62
N LYS A 122 -22.55 13.91 -4.04
CA LYS A 122 -21.98 12.86 -3.17
C LYS A 122 -20.46 12.94 -3.06
N ARG A 123 -19.83 13.91 -3.72
CA ARG A 123 -18.38 14.08 -3.77
C ARG A 123 -17.75 14.10 -2.38
N ASP A 124 -18.28 14.93 -1.48
CA ASP A 124 -17.70 15.10 -0.15
C ASP A 124 -17.80 13.82 0.69
N GLU A 125 -18.93 13.12 0.58
CA GLU A 125 -19.12 11.83 1.25
C GLU A 125 -18.11 10.79 0.74
N ALA A 126 -17.92 10.71 -0.58
CA ALA A 126 -16.97 9.78 -1.20
C ALA A 126 -15.51 10.11 -0.82
N VAL A 127 -15.12 11.40 -0.80
CA VAL A 127 -13.80 11.85 -0.36
C VAL A 127 -13.57 11.48 1.10
N LEU A 128 -14.54 11.73 1.98
CA LEU A 128 -14.45 11.38 3.40
C LEU A 128 -14.39 9.87 3.62
N ALA A 129 -15.15 9.08 2.87
CA ALA A 129 -15.10 7.62 2.91
C ALA A 129 -13.71 7.11 2.50
N MET A 130 -13.15 7.62 1.40
CA MET A 130 -11.79 7.29 0.96
C MET A 130 -10.75 7.68 2.02
N TRP A 131 -10.91 8.84 2.65
CA TRP A 131 -10.01 9.29 3.72
C TRP A 131 -10.04 8.37 4.94
N ARG A 132 -11.23 7.97 5.39
CA ARG A 132 -11.41 7.02 6.51
C ARG A 132 -10.78 5.67 6.20
N VAL A 133 -10.97 5.20 4.97
CA VAL A 133 -10.33 3.97 4.47
C VAL A 133 -8.80 4.10 4.55
N LEU A 134 -8.22 5.15 3.99
CA LEU A 134 -6.75 5.36 4.01
C LEU A 134 -6.21 5.44 5.44
N HIS A 135 -6.95 6.07 6.36
CA HIS A 135 -6.57 6.13 7.77
C HIS A 135 -6.52 4.74 8.41
N ARG A 136 -7.59 3.95 8.27
CA ARG A 136 -7.63 2.58 8.82
C ARG A 136 -6.55 1.71 8.19
N LEU A 137 -6.39 1.77 6.87
CA LEU A 137 -5.37 1.00 6.15
C LEU A 137 -3.95 1.33 6.63
N ARG A 138 -3.68 2.60 6.94
CA ARG A 138 -2.41 2.99 7.55
C ARG A 138 -2.23 2.33 8.90
N GLU A 139 -3.23 2.33 9.77
CA GLU A 139 -3.14 1.71 11.09
C GLU A 139 -2.89 0.19 10.98
N GLU A 140 -3.68 -0.52 10.17
CA GLU A 140 -3.50 -1.96 9.95
C GLU A 140 -2.13 -2.27 9.32
N HIS A 141 -1.67 -1.45 8.38
CA HIS A 141 -0.35 -1.63 7.76
C HIS A 141 0.79 -1.37 8.75
N LEU A 142 0.70 -0.35 9.61
CA LEU A 142 1.70 -0.11 10.65
C LEU A 142 1.73 -1.24 11.68
N GLU A 143 0.58 -1.80 12.04
CA GLU A 143 0.50 -2.98 12.90
C GLU A 143 1.11 -4.21 12.24
N PHE A 144 0.81 -4.44 10.96
CA PHE A 144 1.46 -5.50 10.18
C PHE A 144 2.99 -5.35 10.18
N LEU A 145 3.50 -4.14 9.92
CA LEU A 145 4.94 -3.87 9.92
C LEU A 145 5.58 -4.15 11.29
N LYS A 146 4.94 -3.73 12.39
CA LYS A 146 5.44 -4.03 13.75
C LYS A 146 5.51 -5.53 14.04
N ASN A 147 4.51 -6.28 13.58
CA ASN A 147 4.41 -7.74 13.77
C ASN A 147 5.22 -8.54 12.75
N SER A 148 5.73 -7.90 11.69
CA SER A 148 6.64 -8.49 10.71
C SER A 148 8.10 -8.14 10.98
N ASP A 149 8.38 -6.96 11.56
CA ASP A 149 9.71 -6.58 12.08
C ASP A 149 10.03 -7.26 13.42
N SER A 150 9.01 -7.80 14.11
CA SER A 150 9.19 -8.80 15.16
C SER A 150 9.47 -10.17 14.50
N ASP A 151 10.60 -10.28 13.81
CA ASP A 151 11.26 -11.56 13.73
C ASP A 151 11.41 -12.08 15.16
N GLU A 152 11.12 -13.37 15.37
CA GLU A 152 11.61 -14.09 16.55
C GLU A 152 13.05 -13.66 16.80
N PRO A 153 13.46 -13.39 18.05
CA PRO A 153 14.84 -12.98 18.31
C PRO A 153 15.75 -14.07 17.74
N VAL A 154 16.40 -13.77 16.62
CA VAL A 154 17.59 -14.49 16.22
C VAL A 154 18.57 -14.17 17.34
N GLU A 155 18.76 -15.11 18.25
CA GLU A 155 19.88 -15.09 19.18
C GLU A 155 21.15 -15.11 18.33
N TYR A 156 21.62 -13.92 17.97
CA TYR A 156 23.00 -13.75 17.59
C TYR A 156 23.80 -14.06 18.85
N GLU A 157 24.74 -15.01 18.74
CA GLU A 157 25.76 -15.22 19.75
C GLU A 157 26.26 -13.85 20.20
N SER A 158 26.20 -13.59 21.51
CA SER A 158 26.75 -12.36 22.02
C SER A 158 28.25 -12.34 21.72
N LEU A 159 28.87 -11.16 21.70
CA LEU A 159 30.33 -11.05 21.67
C LEU A 159 31.00 -11.90 22.76
N ALA A 160 30.32 -12.16 23.88
CA ALA A 160 30.79 -13.07 24.91
C ALA A 160 30.75 -14.55 24.48
N ASP A 161 29.70 -14.97 23.78
CA ASP A 161 29.57 -16.33 23.24
C ASP A 161 30.54 -16.58 22.08
N GLU A 162 30.75 -15.59 21.21
CA GLU A 162 31.74 -15.65 20.13
C GLU A 162 33.18 -15.71 20.68
N VAL A 163 33.48 -14.90 21.71
CA VAL A 163 34.79 -14.92 22.38
C VAL A 163 35.02 -16.26 23.10
N LEU A 164 34.00 -16.81 23.79
CA LEU A 164 34.09 -18.12 24.44
C LEU A 164 34.39 -19.23 23.44
N ARG A 165 33.70 -19.24 22.29
CA ARG A 165 33.94 -20.20 21.21
C ARG A 165 35.36 -20.09 20.66
N ILE A 166 35.80 -18.88 20.35
CA ILE A 166 37.17 -18.64 19.86
C ILE A 166 38.19 -19.14 20.89
N THR A 167 38.02 -18.82 22.18
CA THR A 167 38.96 -19.28 23.21
C THR A 167 38.97 -20.80 23.38
N SER A 168 37.85 -21.49 23.15
CA SER A 168 37.77 -22.95 23.21
C SER A 168 38.37 -23.68 22.00
N GLU A 169 38.64 -23.00 20.90
CA GLU A 169 39.33 -23.56 19.73
C GLU A 169 40.86 -23.45 19.82
N PHE A 170 41.38 -22.68 20.79
CA PHE A 170 42.82 -22.45 21.00
C PHE A 170 43.40 -23.11 22.27
N ASP A 171 42.62 -23.95 22.95
CA ASP A 171 43.06 -24.92 23.98
C ASP A 171 43.16 -26.34 23.39
#